data_AF-A0A7X0G0F4-F1
#
_entry.id   AF-A0A7X0G0F4-F1
#
_cell.length_a   1.000
_cell.length_b   1.000
_cell.length_c   1.000
_cell.angle_alpha   90.00
_cell.angle_beta   90.00
_cell.angle_gamma   90.00
#
_symmetry.space_group_name_H-M   'P 1'
#
loop_
_entity.id
_entity.type
_entity.pdbx_description
1 polymer ?
#
loop_
_entity_poly.entity_id
_entity_poly.type
_entity_poly.pdbx_seq_one_letter_code
_entity_poly.pdbx_strand_id
1 'polypeptide(L)' 'MGELTRMIQQRLDDAYASLRSAHQDGDAYMADIRREEIEDLRRIAANNDIGVEPPRCD' A
#
# COMPACT_ATOMS: atom_id res chain seq x y z
N MET A 1 -16.72 -13.17 0.08
CA MET A 1 -16.30 -11.78 -0.23
C MET A 1 -15.28 -11.29 0.80
N GLY A 2 -14.14 -11.97 0.96
CA GLY A 2 -13.09 -11.56 1.93
C GLY A 2 -11.66 -11.85 1.44
N GLU A 3 -11.53 -12.64 0.37
CA GLU A 3 -10.27 -12.88 -0.33
C GLU A 3 -9.70 -11.61 -0.97
N LEU A 4 -10.53 -10.78 -1.61
CA LEU A 4 -10.10 -9.54 -2.23
C LEU A 4 -9.62 -8.53 -1.19
N THR A 5 -10.38 -8.34 -0.10
CA THR A 5 -9.99 -7.49 1.03
C THR A 5 -8.66 -7.92 1.61
N ARG A 6 -8.48 -9.22 1.88
CA ARG A 6 -7.23 -9.75 2.44
C ARG A 6 -6.07 -9.55 1.47
N MET A 7 -6.29 -9.76 0.18
CA MET A 7 -5.27 -9.57 -0.85
C MET A 7 -4.85 -8.10 -0.95
N ILE A 8 -5.79 -7.16 -0.98
CA ILE A 8 -5.51 -5.73 -1.05
C ILE A 8 -4.78 -5.27 0.22
N GLN A 9 -5.24 -5.70 1.41
CA GLN A 9 -4.60 -5.35 2.66
C GLN A 9 -3.15 -5.86 2.71
N GLN A 10 -2.92 -7.13 2.37
CA GLN A 10 -1.58 -7.70 2.34
C GLN A 10 -0.66 -6.93 1.38
N ARG A 11 -1.17 -6.57 0.19
CA ARG A 11 -0.39 -5.85 -0.81
C ARG A 11 -0.09 -4.40 -0.40
N LEU A 12 -1.02 -3.76 0.32
CA LEU A 12 -0.79 -2.46 0.95
C LEU A 12 0.31 -2.55 2.01
N ASP A 13 0.25 -3.54 2.89
CA ASP A 13 1.27 -3.75 3.93
C ASP A 13 2.66 -3.98 3.31
N ASP A 14 2.74 -4.80 2.27
CA ASP A 14 3.98 -5.06 1.52
C ASP A 14 4.53 -3.79 0.84
N ALA A 15 3.64 -2.99 0.24
CA ALA A 15 4.00 -1.73 -0.41
C ALA A 15 4.47 -0.67 0.60
N TYR A 16 3.85 -0.59 1.78
CA TYR A 16 4.29 0.30 2.86
C TYR A 16 5.63 -0.12 3.44
N ALA A 17 5.84 -1.41 3.68
CA ALA A 17 7.12 -1.93 4.13
C ALA A 17 8.23 -1.62 3.10
N SER A 18 7.95 -1.86 1.82
CA SER A 18 8.88 -1.54 0.72
C SER A 18 9.14 -0.04 0.60
N LEU A 19 8.13 0.81 0.78
CA LEU A 19 8.29 2.26 0.77
C LEU A 19 9.20 2.73 1.91
N ARG A 20 9.03 2.15 3.11
CA ARG A 20 9.90 2.43 4.26
C ARG A 20 11.35 2.04 3.95
N SER A 21 11.58 0.84 3.39
CA SER A 21 12.91 0.40 2.98
C SER A 21 13.52 1.31 1.91
N ALA A 22 12.75 1.67 0.88
CA ALA A 22 13.21 2.59 -0.17
C ALA A 22 13.62 3.95 0.40
N HIS A 23 12.88 4.47 1.38
CA HIS A 23 13.26 5.68 2.10
C HIS A 23 14.55 5.52 2.92
N GLN A 24 14.75 4.36 3.57
CA GLN A 24 15.98 4.07 4.33
C GLN A 24 17.20 3.92 3.43
N ASP A 25 17.01 3.31 2.26
CA ASP A 25 18.06 3.09 1.26
C ASP A 25 18.36 4.35 0.43
N GLY A 26 17.54 5.40 0.57
CA GLY A 26 17.65 6.64 -0.22
C GLY A 26 17.20 6.46 -1.67
N ASP A 27 16.47 5.39 -1.99
CA ASP A 27 15.96 5.09 -3.32
C ASP A 27 14.66 5.86 -3.58
N ALA A 28 14.83 7.10 -4.03
CA ALA A 28 13.71 7.98 -4.37
C ALA A 28 12.85 7.43 -5.52
N TYR A 29 13.41 6.65 -6.44
CA TYR A 29 12.67 6.08 -7.56
C TYR A 29 11.74 4.97 -7.08
N MET A 30 12.26 4.04 -6.27
CA MET A 30 11.43 2.99 -5.67
C MET A 30 10.39 3.58 -4.72
N ALA A 31 10.72 4.63 -3.98
CA ALA A 31 9.76 5.31 -3.11
C ALA A 31 8.58 5.90 -3.89
N ASP A 32 8.83 6.48 -5.06
CA ASP A 32 7.78 7.03 -5.93
C ASP A 32 6.87 5.92 -6.49
N ILE A 33 7.46 4.83 -7.00
CA ILE A 33 6.70 3.67 -7.48
C ILE A 33 5.82 3.09 -6.37
N ARG A 34 6.35 2.93 -5.16
CA ARG A 34 5.58 2.35 -4.06
C ARG A 34 4.44 3.27 -3.63
N ARG A 35 4.62 4.60 -3.68
CA ARG A 35 3.51 5.54 -3.45
C ARG A 35 2.41 5.38 -4.47
N GLU A 36 2.75 5.32 -5.76
CA GLU A 36 1.76 5.13 -6.83
C GLU A 36 0.98 3.83 -6.63
N GLU A 37 1.68 2.72 -6.34
CA GLU A 37 1.04 1.43 -6.05
C GLU A 37 0.08 1.50 -4.86
N ILE A 38 0.47 2.18 -3.78
CA ILE A 38 -0.38 2.38 -2.59
C ILE A 38 -1.65 3.17 -2.95
N GLU A 39 -1.53 4.24 -3.75
CA GLU A 39 -2.67 5.05 -4.17
C GLU A 39 -3.64 4.25 -5.04
N ASP A 40 -3.13 3.45 -5.97
CA ASP A 40 -3.95 2.59 -6.81
C ASP A 40 -4.64 1.49 -6.01
N LEU A 41 -3.95 0.83 -5.08
CA LEU A 41 -4.57 -0.17 -4.20
C LEU A 41 -5.67 0.43 -3.34
N ARG A 42 -5.48 1.65 -2.83
CA ARG A 42 -6.51 2.40 -2.10
C ARG A 42 -7.70 2.76 -2.98
N ARG A 43 -7.47 3.14 -4.23
CA ARG A 43 -8.54 3.41 -5.20
C ARG A 43 -9.34 2.15 -5.51
N ILE A 44 -8.68 1.02 -5.72
CA ILE A 44 -9.34 -0.27 -5.93
C ILE A 44 -10.16 -0.64 -4.69
N ALA A 45 -9.61 -0.46 -3.49
CA ALA A 45 -10.34 -0.72 -2.25
C ALA A 45 -11.61 0.13 -2.16
N ALA A 46 -11.50 1.44 -2.37
CA ALA A 46 -12.63 2.36 -2.35
C ALA A 46 -13.70 2.00 -3.40
N ASN A 47 -13.29 1.65 -4.62
CA ASN A 47 -14.21 1.23 -5.68
C ASN A 47 -14.98 -0.07 -5.36
N ASN A 48 -14.45 -0.90 -4.46
CA ASN A 48 -15.06 -2.15 -4.03
C ASN A 48 -15.70 -2.06 -2.63
N ASP A 49 -15.83 -0.85 -2.07
CA ASP A 49 -16.32 -0.60 -0.70
C ASP A 49 -15.52 -1.35 0.39
N ILE A 50 -14.21 -1.50 0.16
CA ILE A 50 -13.29 -2.18 1.08
C ILE A 50 -12.66 -1.14 2.00
N GLY A 51 -12.98 -1.24 3.29
CA GLY A 51 -12.32 -0.43 4.33
C GLY A 51 -10.87 -0.85 4.53
N VAL A 52 -9.94 -0.09 3.98
CA VAL A 52 -8.50 -0.25 4.19
C VAL A 52 -8.01 0.73 5.26
N GLU A 53 -7.36 0.23 6.31
CA GLU A 53 -6.77 1.10 7.32
C GLU A 53 -5.50 1.78 6.75
N PRO A 54 -5.30 3.08 7.01
CA PRO A 54 -4.02 3.71 6.73
C PRO A 54 -2.92 3.04 7.58
N PRO A 55 -1.66 3.03 7.11
CA PRO A 55 -0.56 2.47 7.87
C PRO A 55 -0.50 3.24 9.19
N ARG A 56 -0.41 2.49 10.30
CA ARG A 56 -0.20 3.11 11.61
C ARG A 56 1.20 3.73 11.58
N CYS A 57 1.25 5.06 11.49
CA CYS A 57 2.47 5.80 11.76
C CYS A 57 2.70 5.74 13.27
N ASP A 58 3.43 4.73 13.73
CA ASP A 58 4.12 4.76 15.03
C ASP A 58 5.34 5.69 14.95
#